data_AF-A0A3P7LH75-F1
#
_entry.id   AF-A0A3P7LH75-F1
#
_cell.length_a   1.000
_cell.length_b   1.000
_cell.length_c   1.000
_cell.angle_alpha   90.00
_cell.angle_beta   90.00
_cell.angle_gamma   90.00
#
_symmetry.space_group_name_H-M   'P 1'
#
loop_
_entity.id
_entity.type
_entity.pdbx_description
1 polymer ?
#
loop_
_entity_poly.entity_id
_entity_poly.type
_entity_poly.pdbx_seq_one_letter_code
_entity_poly.pdbx_strand_id
1 'polypeptide(L)'
;MSTGVSTKERLLSHFESIDGILKDILDRVTKKAKFVEYEHLVRLLLDKDSEIKRTLKDAEEQLEIQKKIDKLRADCVNSDAQIELCQKELKKSELLLSTALYYCRQKLDCMVNSIKNPIDLDELIQFSHWISFNYGVMAPDNWVQGDPRRPYPNKKEIRRGYLGHLDDSGHFRPSVNEEFAQAFPSSTNTPPSFEP
;
A
#
# COMPACT_ATOMS: atom_id res chain seq x y z
N MET A 1 8.17 -41.32 32.33
CA MET A 1 8.98 -40.09 32.42
C MET A 1 10.19 -40.28 31.53
N SER A 2 10.22 -39.60 30.39
CA SER A 2 11.26 -39.77 29.36
C SER A 2 12.57 -39.19 29.87
N THR A 3 13.57 -40.06 30.05
CA THR A 3 14.96 -39.62 30.13
C THR A 3 15.27 -38.86 28.83
N GLY A 4 15.61 -37.57 28.96
CA GLY A 4 15.78 -36.61 27.85
C GLY A 4 17.01 -36.84 26.98
N VAL A 5 17.36 -38.11 26.74
CA VAL A 5 18.49 -38.51 25.91
C VAL A 5 17.98 -38.72 24.50
N SER A 6 18.57 -38.00 23.54
CA SER A 6 18.22 -38.09 22.12
C SER A 6 18.35 -39.53 21.62
N THR A 7 17.51 -39.96 20.68
CA THR A 7 17.63 -41.28 20.03
C THR A 7 19.04 -41.48 19.46
N LYS A 8 19.68 -40.41 18.99
CA LYS A 8 21.08 -40.38 18.55
C LYS A 8 22.06 -40.70 19.68
N GLU A 9 21.92 -40.03 20.82
CA GLU A 9 22.78 -40.23 22.00
C GLU A 9 22.59 -41.63 22.60
N ARG A 10 21.37 -42.17 22.51
CA ARG A 10 21.06 -43.54 22.92
C ARG A 10 21.72 -44.58 22.01
N LEU A 11 21.67 -44.39 20.68
CA LEU A 11 22.37 -45.26 19.73
C LEU A 11 23.88 -45.21 19.94
N LEU A 12 24.45 -44.03 20.18
CA LEU A 12 25.88 -43.85 20.47
C LEU A 12 26.30 -44.58 21.75
N SER A 13 25.53 -44.44 22.84
CA SER A 13 25.86 -45.12 24.10
C SER A 13 25.73 -46.64 24.00
N HIS A 14 24.78 -47.15 23.21
CA HIS A 14 24.72 -48.58 22.91
C HIS A 14 25.96 -49.06 22.14
N PHE A 15 26.46 -48.27 21.19
CA PHE A 15 27.67 -48.60 20.43
C PHE A 15 28.93 -48.61 21.31
N GLU A 16 29.11 -47.60 22.16
CA GLU A 16 30.21 -47.53 23.13
C GLU A 16 30.18 -48.70 24.12
N SER A 17 28.97 -49.11 24.55
CA SER A 17 28.79 -50.28 25.40
C SER A 17 29.16 -51.59 24.69
N ILE A 18 28.83 -51.74 23.41
CA ILE A 18 29.23 -52.91 22.61
C ILE A 18 30.75 -52.95 22.44
N ASP A 19 31.38 -51.82 22.12
CA ASP A 19 32.84 -51.73 22.00
C ASP A 19 33.54 -52.11 23.31
N GLY A 20 32.98 -51.72 24.46
CA GLY A 20 33.45 -52.16 25.77
C GLY A 20 33.36 -53.67 25.96
N ILE A 21 32.20 -54.26 25.66
CA ILE A 21 31.96 -55.72 25.77
C ILE A 21 32.89 -56.49 24.81
N LEU A 22 33.08 -56.01 23.58
CA LEU A 22 33.97 -56.63 22.60
C LEU A 22 35.42 -56.61 23.05
N LYS A 23 35.89 -55.50 23.64
CA LYS A 23 37.24 -55.41 24.23
C LYS A 23 37.41 -56.42 25.37
N ASP A 24 36.42 -56.53 26.26
CA ASP A 24 36.45 -57.48 27.38
C ASP A 24 36.45 -58.95 26.92
N ILE A 25 35.71 -59.27 25.86
CA ILE A 25 35.73 -60.60 25.24
C ILE A 25 37.13 -60.88 24.67
N LEU A 26 37.71 -59.93 23.93
CA LEU A 26 39.02 -60.07 23.30
C LEU A 26 40.14 -60.24 24.34
N ASP A 27 40.08 -59.50 25.45
CA ASP A 27 41.00 -59.62 26.59
C ASP A 27 40.94 -60.99 27.27
N ARG A 28 39.75 -61.60 27.36
CA ARG A 28 39.57 -62.93 27.96
C ARG A 28 39.99 -64.07 27.03
N VAL A 29 39.76 -63.90 25.72
CA VAL A 29 40.21 -64.84 24.69
C VAL A 29 41.74 -64.87 24.62
N THR A 30 42.40 -63.71 24.64
CA THR A 30 43.88 -63.61 24.63
C THR A 30 44.51 -64.20 25.89
N LYS A 31 43.85 -64.11 27.05
CA LYS A 31 44.29 -64.69 28.34
C LYS A 31 43.99 -66.19 28.51
N LYS A 32 43.43 -66.88 27.50
CA LYS A 32 43.03 -68.32 27.55
C LYS A 32 42.11 -68.65 28.73
N ALA A 33 41.13 -67.78 29.01
CA ALA A 33 40.14 -67.99 30.07
C ALA A 33 39.22 -69.21 29.80
N LYS A 34 38.62 -69.76 30.86
CA LYS A 34 37.68 -70.90 30.75
C LYS A 34 36.39 -70.48 30.04
N PHE A 35 35.74 -71.44 29.36
CA PHE A 35 34.54 -71.21 28.55
C PHE A 35 33.41 -70.45 29.28
N VAL A 36 33.24 -70.75 30.57
CA VAL A 36 32.20 -70.19 31.43
C VAL A 36 32.32 -68.67 31.60
N GLU A 37 33.52 -68.09 31.47
CA GLU A 37 33.75 -66.67 31.68
C GLU A 37 33.34 -65.79 30.48
N TYR A 38 33.27 -66.35 29.27
CA TYR A 38 32.83 -65.60 28.09
C TYR A 38 31.34 -65.78 27.77
N GLU A 39 30.71 -66.85 28.26
CA GLU A 39 29.29 -67.14 28.00
C GLU A 39 28.37 -66.01 28.52
N HIS A 40 28.71 -65.43 29.68
CA HIS A 40 27.97 -64.28 30.23
C HIS A 40 28.14 -63.01 29.37
N LEU A 41 29.36 -62.74 28.88
CA LEU A 41 29.63 -61.60 28.00
C LEU A 41 28.94 -61.73 26.63
N VAL A 42 28.88 -62.95 26.09
CA VAL A 42 28.16 -63.23 24.85
C VAL A 42 26.66 -63.04 25.02
N ARG A 43 26.08 -63.46 26.16
CA ARG A 43 24.66 -63.15 26.48
C ARG A 43 24.41 -61.66 26.57
N LEU A 44 25.27 -60.92 27.29
CA LEU A 44 25.17 -59.47 27.41
C LEU A 44 25.27 -58.76 26.05
N LEU A 45 26.12 -59.27 25.15
CA LEU A 45 26.24 -58.76 23.78
C LEU A 45 24.96 -58.99 22.97
N LEU A 46 24.34 -60.17 23.09
CA LEU A 46 23.05 -60.48 22.45
C LEU A 46 21.91 -59.60 22.99
N ASP A 47 21.90 -59.34 24.30
CA ASP A 47 20.92 -58.43 24.91
C ASP A 47 21.10 -57.01 24.35
N LYS A 48 22.34 -56.52 24.23
CA LYS A 48 22.65 -55.21 23.64
C LYS A 48 22.32 -55.12 22.15
N ASP A 49 22.58 -56.17 21.37
CA ASP A 49 22.14 -56.25 19.96
C ASP A 49 20.61 -56.12 19.85
N SER A 50 19.86 -56.77 20.76
CA SER A 50 18.40 -56.65 20.80
C SER A 50 17.94 -55.23 21.16
N GLU A 51 18.64 -54.54 22.07
CA GLU A 51 18.37 -53.15 22.43
C GLU A 51 18.63 -52.20 21.27
N ILE A 52 19.75 -52.34 20.55
CA ILE A 52 20.06 -51.53 19.36
C ILE A 52 18.98 -51.69 18.30
N LYS A 53 18.58 -52.93 17.99
CA LYS A 53 17.53 -53.19 17.00
C LYS A 53 16.20 -52.50 17.35
N ARG A 54 15.85 -52.44 18.64
CA ARG A 54 14.67 -51.69 19.10
C ARG A 54 14.84 -50.18 18.88
N THR A 55 15.98 -49.62 19.31
CA THR A 55 16.23 -48.18 19.13
C THR A 55 16.35 -47.74 17.67
N LEU A 56 16.81 -48.64 16.78
CA LEU A 56 16.89 -48.39 15.35
C LEU A 56 15.51 -48.35 14.71
N LYS A 57 14.59 -49.24 15.14
CA LYS A 57 13.18 -49.17 14.73
C LYS A 57 12.53 -47.87 15.16
N ASP A 58 12.77 -47.41 16.39
CA ASP A 58 12.26 -46.11 16.86
C ASP A 58 12.79 -44.95 15.99
N ALA A 59 14.07 -45.01 15.55
CA ALA A 59 14.66 -44.01 14.67
C ALA A 59 14.04 -44.02 13.26
N GLU A 60 13.68 -45.18 12.71
CA GLU A 60 12.96 -45.28 11.44
C GLU A 60 11.57 -44.66 11.53
N GLU A 61 10.84 -44.92 12.62
CA GLU A 61 9.52 -44.31 12.86
C GLU A 61 9.63 -42.78 12.98
N GLN A 62 10.66 -42.28 13.68
CA GLN A 62 10.96 -40.85 13.77
C GLN A 62 11.29 -40.24 12.40
N LEU A 63 12.02 -40.95 11.54
CA LEU A 63 12.33 -40.49 10.18
C LEU A 63 11.05 -40.34 9.33
N GLU A 64 10.13 -41.29 9.41
CA GLU A 64 8.85 -41.21 8.68
C GLU A 64 7.98 -40.06 9.19
N ILE A 65 7.98 -39.80 10.50
CA ILE A 65 7.33 -38.63 11.08
C ILE A 65 7.99 -37.34 10.58
N GLN A 66 9.32 -37.27 10.56
CA GLN A 66 10.05 -36.10 10.08
C GLN A 66 9.72 -35.80 8.61
N LYS A 67 9.68 -36.82 7.74
CA LYS A 67 9.25 -36.65 6.34
C LYS A 67 7.84 -36.06 6.23
N LYS A 68 6.91 -36.48 7.09
CA LYS A 68 5.55 -35.92 7.11
C LYS A 68 5.55 -34.47 7.59
N ILE A 69 6.35 -34.15 8.62
CA ILE A 69 6.52 -32.78 9.12
C ILE A 69 7.08 -31.88 8.02
N ASP A 70 8.09 -32.32 7.29
CA ASP A 70 8.73 -31.53 6.24
C ASP A 70 7.77 -31.25 5.07
N LYS A 71 6.95 -32.24 4.69
CA LYS A 71 5.87 -32.05 3.70
C LYS A 71 4.86 -31.01 4.17
N LEU A 72 4.35 -31.15 5.39
CA LEU A 72 3.39 -30.21 5.96
C LEU A 72 3.97 -28.79 6.06
N ARG A 73 5.24 -28.66 6.44
CA ARG A 73 5.94 -27.36 6.46
C ARG A 73 6.00 -26.74 5.07
N ALA A 74 6.30 -27.52 4.03
CA ALA A 74 6.31 -27.03 2.66
C ALA A 74 4.91 -26.57 2.21
N ASP A 75 3.86 -27.33 2.55
CA ASP A 75 2.48 -26.97 2.24
C ASP A 75 2.04 -25.69 2.97
N CYS A 76 2.41 -25.52 4.24
CA CYS A 76 2.17 -24.29 5.00
C CYS A 76 2.85 -23.09 4.33
N VAL A 77 4.13 -23.19 3.96
CA VAL A 77 4.86 -22.11 3.29
C VAL A 77 4.20 -21.72 1.97
N ASN A 78 3.76 -22.70 1.18
CA ASN A 78 3.06 -22.44 -0.08
C ASN A 78 1.70 -21.75 0.16
N SER A 79 0.96 -22.20 1.16
CA SER A 79 -0.33 -21.60 1.53
C SER A 79 -0.17 -20.17 2.04
N ASP A 80 0.82 -19.90 2.88
CA ASP A 80 1.15 -18.56 3.38
C ASP A 80 1.50 -17.61 2.23
N ALA A 81 2.27 -18.09 1.25
CA ALA A 81 2.60 -17.29 0.06
C ALA A 81 1.34 -16.92 -0.74
N GLN A 82 0.39 -17.84 -0.91
CA GLN A 82 -0.87 -17.58 -1.59
C GLN A 82 -1.75 -16.58 -0.81
N ILE A 83 -1.80 -16.72 0.52
CA ILE A 83 -2.52 -15.80 1.39
C ILE A 83 -1.91 -14.39 1.27
N GLU A 84 -0.59 -14.27 1.28
CA GLU A 84 0.08 -12.97 1.15
C GLU A 84 -0.22 -12.30 -0.19
N LEU A 85 -0.20 -13.05 -1.29
CA LEU A 85 -0.59 -12.55 -2.61
C LEU A 85 -2.04 -12.07 -2.64
N CYS A 86 -2.96 -12.86 -2.10
CA CYS A 86 -4.38 -12.50 -2.00
C CYS A 86 -4.58 -11.21 -1.18
N GLN A 87 -3.90 -11.10 -0.03
CA GLN A 87 -3.96 -9.90 0.82
C GLN A 87 -3.46 -8.64 0.10
N LYS A 88 -2.39 -8.75 -0.70
CA LYS A 88 -1.88 -7.61 -1.48
C LYS A 88 -2.90 -7.13 -2.52
N GLU A 89 -3.52 -8.04 -3.26
CA GLU A 89 -4.54 -7.69 -4.25
C GLU A 89 -5.81 -7.12 -3.60
N LEU A 90 -6.21 -7.64 -2.44
CA LEU A 90 -7.33 -7.09 -1.67
C LEU A 90 -7.06 -5.65 -1.22
N LYS A 91 -5.88 -5.37 -0.65
CA LYS A 91 -5.50 -4.00 -0.25
C LYS A 91 -5.48 -3.03 -1.42
N LYS A 92 -4.99 -3.48 -2.58
CA LYS A 92 -4.99 -2.67 -3.81
C LYS A 92 -6.41 -2.38 -4.28
N SER A 93 -7.29 -3.38 -4.25
CA SER A 93 -8.70 -3.24 -4.63
C SER A 93 -9.46 -2.33 -3.67
N GLU A 94 -9.21 -2.44 -2.37
CA GLU A 94 -9.77 -1.57 -1.33
C GLU A 94 -9.39 -0.10 -1.56
N LEU A 95 -8.11 0.18 -1.82
CA LEU A 95 -7.64 1.53 -2.10
C LEU A 95 -8.31 2.12 -3.36
N LEU A 96 -8.40 1.33 -4.43
CA LEU A 96 -9.04 1.75 -5.67
C LEU A 96 -10.52 2.07 -5.45
N LEU A 97 -11.23 1.18 -4.75
CA LEU A 97 -12.65 1.36 -4.47
C LEU A 97 -12.91 2.57 -3.56
N SER A 98 -12.08 2.76 -2.53
CA SER A 98 -12.19 3.91 -1.62
C SER A 98 -11.96 5.22 -2.35
N THR A 99 -10.97 5.26 -3.23
CA THR A 99 -10.67 6.43 -4.08
C THR A 99 -11.82 6.72 -5.05
N ALA A 100 -12.34 5.69 -5.72
CA ALA A 100 -13.49 5.83 -6.62
C ALA A 100 -14.72 6.35 -5.87
N LEU A 101 -15.00 5.81 -4.68
CA LEU A 101 -16.13 6.21 -3.86
C LEU A 101 -16.01 7.67 -3.40
N TYR A 102 -14.80 8.12 -3.03
CA TYR A 102 -14.54 9.52 -2.71
C TYR A 102 -14.88 10.44 -3.89
N TYR A 103 -14.36 10.15 -5.09
CA TYR A 103 -14.66 10.97 -6.28
C TYR A 103 -16.13 10.92 -6.69
N CYS A 104 -16.79 9.76 -6.55
CA CYS A 104 -18.23 9.65 -6.80
C CYS A 104 -19.04 10.54 -5.85
N ARG A 105 -18.70 10.59 -4.55
CA ARG A 105 -19.35 11.49 -3.59
C ARG A 105 -19.12 12.96 -3.95
N GLN A 106 -17.88 13.34 -4.24
CA GLN A 106 -17.56 14.70 -4.67
C GLN A 106 -18.36 15.09 -5.93
N LYS A 107 -18.48 14.17 -6.90
CA LYS A 107 -19.26 14.40 -8.12
C LYS A 107 -20.75 14.56 -7.83
N LEU A 108 -21.31 13.77 -6.91
CA LEU A 108 -22.70 13.91 -6.47
C LEU A 108 -22.93 15.27 -5.80
N ASP A 109 -22.02 15.70 -4.92
CA ASP A 109 -22.11 17.01 -4.27
C ASP A 109 -22.07 18.14 -5.31
N CYS A 110 -21.19 18.05 -6.31
CA CYS A 110 -21.17 18.98 -7.44
C CYS A 110 -22.50 18.99 -8.20
N MET A 111 -23.08 17.82 -8.51
CA MET A 111 -24.38 17.73 -9.19
C MET A 111 -25.50 18.39 -8.37
N VAL A 112 -25.56 18.13 -7.07
CA VAL A 112 -26.53 18.75 -6.17
C VAL A 112 -26.36 20.28 -6.15
N ASN A 113 -25.13 20.76 -6.13
CA ASN A 113 -24.84 22.20 -6.18
C ASN A 113 -25.24 22.84 -7.52
N SER A 114 -25.01 22.15 -8.65
CA SER A 114 -25.44 22.60 -9.98
C SER A 114 -26.97 22.62 -10.13
N ILE A 115 -27.68 21.67 -9.52
CA ILE A 115 -29.15 21.67 -9.49
C ILE A 115 -29.67 22.85 -8.66
N LYS A 116 -29.03 23.15 -7.53
CA LYS A 116 -29.39 24.31 -6.69
C LYS A 116 -29.10 25.65 -7.35
N ASN A 117 -28.03 25.72 -8.15
CA ASN A 117 -27.59 26.92 -8.85
C ASN A 117 -27.54 26.63 -10.36
N PRO A 118 -28.70 26.59 -11.04
CA PRO A 118 -28.73 26.39 -12.48
C PRO A 118 -28.04 27.57 -13.17
N ILE A 119 -27.14 27.24 -14.09
CA ILE A 119 -26.45 28.22 -14.92
C ILE A 119 -27.12 28.20 -16.29
N ASP A 120 -27.35 29.37 -16.88
CA ASP A 120 -27.87 29.46 -18.23
C ASP A 120 -26.81 29.02 -19.26
N LEU A 121 -27.22 28.19 -20.21
CA LEU A 121 -26.32 27.62 -21.22
C LEU A 121 -25.81 28.71 -22.17
N ASP A 122 -26.65 29.68 -22.51
CA ASP A 122 -26.27 30.77 -23.41
C ASP A 122 -25.23 31.69 -22.76
N GLU A 123 -25.42 32.03 -21.48
CA GLU A 123 -24.43 32.77 -20.68
C GLU A 123 -23.10 32.00 -20.55
N LEU A 124 -23.15 30.68 -20.31
CA LEU A 124 -21.96 29.84 -20.25
C LEU A 124 -21.20 29.81 -21.58
N ILE A 125 -21.91 29.71 -22.71
CA ILE A 125 -21.32 29.74 -24.05
C ILE A 125 -20.72 31.10 -24.34
N GLN A 126 -21.42 32.18 -24.00
CA GLN A 126 -20.92 33.55 -24.19
C GLN A 126 -19.65 33.78 -23.37
N PHE A 127 -19.61 33.37 -22.10
CA PHE A 127 -18.41 33.49 -21.27
C PHE A 127 -17.29 32.60 -21.76
N SER A 128 -17.58 31.38 -22.20
CA SER A 128 -16.57 30.49 -22.80
C SER A 128 -15.93 31.14 -24.04
N HIS A 129 -16.74 31.74 -24.90
CA HIS A 129 -16.27 32.48 -26.06
C HIS A 129 -15.45 33.71 -25.64
N TRP A 130 -15.92 34.48 -24.66
CA TRP A 130 -15.20 35.65 -24.14
C TRP A 130 -13.84 35.28 -23.53
N ILE A 131 -13.77 34.22 -22.72
CA ILE A 131 -12.51 33.76 -22.12
C ILE A 131 -11.55 33.25 -23.20
N SER A 132 -12.08 32.53 -24.19
CA SER A 132 -11.28 32.01 -25.32
C SER A 132 -10.76 33.14 -26.21
N PHE A 133 -11.57 34.16 -26.48
CA PHE A 133 -11.17 35.35 -27.24
C PHE A 133 -10.11 36.16 -26.50
N ASN A 134 -10.22 36.27 -25.18
CA ASN A 134 -9.27 37.02 -24.34
C ASN A 134 -8.04 36.19 -23.91
N TYR A 135 -7.85 34.97 -24.44
CA TYR A 135 -6.71 34.08 -24.13
C TYR A 135 -6.52 33.78 -22.63
N GLY A 136 -7.60 33.78 -21.84
CA GLY A 136 -7.55 33.62 -20.37
C GLY A 136 -7.57 32.18 -19.86
N VAL A 137 -7.56 31.19 -20.76
CA VAL A 137 -7.93 29.79 -20.44
C VAL A 137 -6.87 29.05 -19.62
N MET A 138 -5.57 29.38 -19.77
CA MET A 138 -4.54 28.85 -18.88
C MET A 138 -3.21 29.61 -19.02
N ALA A 139 -2.60 29.94 -17.89
CA ALA A 139 -1.23 30.40 -17.82
C ALA A 139 -0.27 29.21 -17.84
N PRO A 140 0.73 29.15 -18.75
CA PRO A 140 1.88 28.25 -18.63
C PRO A 140 2.56 28.35 -17.26
N ASP A 141 3.06 27.22 -16.75
CA ASP A 141 3.66 27.12 -15.41
C ASP A 141 4.87 28.04 -15.17
N ASN A 142 5.48 28.57 -16.24
CA ASN A 142 6.64 29.46 -16.16
C ASN A 142 6.28 30.95 -16.05
N TRP A 143 4.99 31.31 -16.05
CA TRP A 143 4.58 32.70 -15.91
C TRP A 143 4.82 33.18 -14.48
N VAL A 144 5.57 34.26 -14.31
CA VAL A 144 5.82 34.93 -13.01
C VAL A 144 5.05 36.25 -12.89
N GLN A 145 4.81 36.73 -11.67
CA GLN A 145 4.14 38.03 -11.45
C GLN A 145 4.92 39.15 -12.15
N GLY A 146 4.25 39.89 -13.03
CA GLY A 146 4.86 40.96 -13.83
C GLY A 146 5.33 40.55 -15.24
N ASP A 147 5.11 39.30 -15.67
CA ASP A 147 5.42 38.86 -17.03
C ASP A 147 4.56 39.61 -18.08
N PRO A 148 5.17 40.34 -19.05
CA PRO A 148 4.46 41.09 -20.08
C PRO A 148 3.60 40.24 -21.03
N ARG A 149 3.82 38.92 -21.07
CA ARG A 149 3.04 37.97 -21.90
C ARG A 149 1.74 37.54 -21.23
N ARG A 150 1.52 37.89 -19.96
CA ARG A 150 0.28 37.58 -19.24
C ARG A 150 -0.87 38.45 -19.78
N PRO A 151 -2.05 37.88 -20.05
CA PRO A 151 -3.26 38.61 -20.40
C PRO A 151 -3.89 39.22 -19.13
N TYR A 152 -3.14 40.06 -18.42
CA TYR A 152 -3.71 40.94 -17.40
C TYR A 152 -4.00 42.30 -18.01
N PRO A 153 -4.99 43.04 -17.47
CA PRO A 153 -5.19 44.43 -17.82
C PRO A 153 -3.87 45.20 -17.72
N ASN A 154 -3.38 45.71 -18.85
CA ASN A 154 -2.11 46.43 -18.92
C ASN A 154 -2.24 47.76 -18.15
N LYS A 155 -1.13 48.29 -17.61
CA LYS A 155 -1.12 49.63 -16.98
C LYS A 155 -1.76 50.71 -17.86
N LYS A 156 -1.62 50.60 -19.18
CA LYS A 156 -2.28 51.51 -20.14
C LYS A 156 -3.81 51.32 -20.16
N GLU A 157 -4.30 50.09 -20.09
CA GLU A 157 -5.73 49.75 -20.07
C GLU A 157 -6.36 50.12 -18.72
N ILE A 158 -5.66 49.84 -17.62
CA ILE A 158 -6.07 50.25 -16.26
C ILE A 158 -6.18 51.77 -16.16
N ARG A 159 -5.18 52.52 -16.69
CA ARG A 159 -5.23 53.98 -16.73
C ARG A 159 -6.34 54.54 -17.62
N ARG A 160 -6.70 53.82 -18.69
CA ARG A 160 -7.84 54.19 -19.56
C ARG A 160 -9.19 53.85 -18.93
N GLY A 161 -9.24 52.84 -18.06
CA GLY A 161 -10.45 52.45 -17.35
C GLY A 161 -10.78 53.37 -16.16
N TYR A 162 -11.89 53.07 -15.50
CA TYR A 162 -12.38 53.80 -14.32
C TYR A 162 -11.34 53.92 -13.20
N LEU A 163 -10.50 52.90 -13.03
CA LEU A 163 -9.45 52.88 -12.01
C LEU A 163 -8.36 53.95 -12.22
N GLY A 164 -8.11 54.38 -13.46
CA GLY A 164 -7.17 55.47 -13.77
C GLY A 164 -7.66 56.87 -13.41
N HIS A 165 -8.96 57.00 -13.09
CA HIS A 165 -9.63 58.28 -12.81
C HIS A 165 -9.93 58.47 -11.32
N LEU A 166 -9.49 57.54 -10.47
CA LEU A 166 -9.50 57.70 -9.02
C LEU A 166 -8.37 58.64 -8.60
N ASP A 167 -8.65 59.53 -7.66
CA ASP A 167 -7.63 60.28 -6.95
C ASP A 167 -6.95 59.43 -5.86
N ASP A 168 -5.86 59.93 -5.29
CA ASP A 168 -5.10 59.23 -4.24
C ASP A 168 -5.91 59.04 -2.93
N SER A 169 -7.10 59.65 -2.85
CA SER A 169 -8.06 59.50 -1.74
C SER A 169 -9.20 58.52 -2.05
N GLY A 170 -9.20 57.89 -3.24
CA GLY A 170 -10.18 56.90 -3.66
C GLY A 170 -11.49 57.47 -4.20
N HIS A 171 -11.55 58.76 -4.52
CA HIS A 171 -12.72 59.40 -5.13
C HIS A 171 -12.56 59.53 -6.65
N PHE A 172 -13.65 59.30 -7.39
CA PHE A 172 -13.67 59.53 -8.84
C PHE A 172 -13.62 61.02 -9.14
N ARG A 173 -12.73 61.43 -10.04
CA ARG A 173 -12.65 62.83 -10.47
C ARG A 173 -13.97 63.26 -11.13
N PRO A 174 -14.49 64.47 -10.85
CA PRO A 174 -15.82 64.89 -11.32
C PRO A 174 -16.00 64.97 -12.85
N SER A 175 -14.92 64.96 -13.65
CA SER A 175 -15.04 65.06 -15.12
C SER A 175 -15.66 63.83 -15.80
N VAL A 176 -15.59 62.64 -15.17
CA VAL A 176 -16.08 61.39 -15.81
C VAL A 176 -17.61 61.31 -15.88
N ASN A 177 -18.33 61.85 -14.89
CA ASN A 177 -19.80 61.82 -14.90
C ASN A 177 -20.37 62.77 -15.96
N GLU A 178 -19.73 63.92 -16.19
CA GLU A 178 -20.14 64.89 -17.22
C GLU A 178 -19.77 64.43 -18.64
N GLU A 179 -18.57 63.86 -18.84
CA GLU A 179 -18.15 63.34 -20.16
C GLU A 179 -18.94 62.09 -20.59
N PHE A 180 -19.28 61.20 -19.66
CA PHE A 180 -20.10 60.02 -19.96
C PHE A 180 -21.56 60.40 -20.27
N ALA A 181 -22.12 61.36 -19.54
CA ALA A 181 -23.44 61.92 -19.82
C ALA A 181 -23.51 62.65 -21.18
N GLN A 182 -22.40 63.23 -21.65
CA GLN A 182 -22.30 63.82 -22.99
C GLN A 182 -22.09 62.78 -24.11
N ALA A 183 -21.34 61.71 -23.85
CA ALA A 183 -21.07 60.66 -24.85
C ALA A 183 -22.30 59.78 -25.15
N PHE A 184 -23.19 59.61 -24.18
CA PHE A 184 -24.45 58.86 -24.32
C PHE A 184 -25.62 59.68 -23.74
N PRO A 185 -26.19 60.63 -24.50
CA PRO A 185 -27.35 61.36 -24.03
C PRO A 185 -28.52 60.39 -23.85
N SER A 186 -29.04 60.29 -22.63
CA SER A 186 -30.27 59.56 -22.32
C SER A 186 -31.40 60.10 -23.19
N SER A 187 -31.82 59.37 -24.21
CA SER A 187 -33.09 59.61 -24.88
C SER A 187 -34.20 59.27 -23.89
N THR A 188 -34.63 60.27 -23.13
CA THR A 188 -35.79 60.18 -22.24
C THR A 188 -37.05 60.04 -23.09
N ASN A 189 -37.43 58.80 -23.39
CA ASN A 189 -38.82 58.50 -23.74
C ASN A 189 -39.61 58.56 -22.43
N THR A 190 -40.28 59.68 -22.21
CA THR A 190 -41.32 59.84 -21.18
C THR A 190 -42.46 58.86 -21.51
N PRO A 191 -42.79 57.87 -20.64
CA PRO A 191 -43.99 57.08 -20.85
C PRO A 191 -45.22 57.97 -20.59
N PRO A 192 -46.30 57.86 -21.39
CA PRO A 192 -47.51 58.64 -21.17
C PRO A 192 -48.16 58.23 -19.84
N SER A 193 -48.46 59.24 -19.03
CA SER A 193 -49.25 59.16 -17.81
C SER A 193 -50.64 58.59 -18.11
N PHE A 194 -50.95 57.42 -17.55
CA PHE A 194 -52.32 56.99 -17.34
C PHE A 194 -52.73 57.43 -15.93
N GLU A 195 -53.57 58.46 -15.88
CA GLU A 195 -54.37 58.86 -14.72
C GLU A 195 -55.76 58.18 -14.79
N PRO A 196 -56.53 58.16 -13.68
CA PRO A 196 -57.04 56.95 -13.00
C PRO A 196 -58.24 56.24 -13.64
#